data_AF-A0A6J5D3R2-F1
#
_entry.id   AF-A0A6J5D3R2-F1
#
_cell.length_a   1.000
_cell.length_b   1.000
_cell.length_c   1.000
_cell.angle_alpha   90.00
_cell.angle_beta   90.00
_cell.angle_gamma   90.00
#
_symmetry.space_group_name_H-M   'P 1'
#
loop_
_entity.id
_entity.type
_entity.pdbx_description
1 polymer ?
#
loop_
_entity_poly.entity_id
_entity_poly.type
_entity_poly.pdbx_seq_one_letter_code
_entity_poly.pdbx_strand_id
1 'polypeptide(L)'
;MERFDAMRAIRQPIDIPLADMNERLTAGDGMTHASARAALDIVYIEGFTGQTVIGIDAPELHTTQPVRLDLAIGVPRLRACDTDRIADTVDYSAVRTALHTLLATHKVQLLEALAEQIAQLMIGTFGAHWVRVSLSKPAKFDDVAAVGVLIERERRRSDTRSIWGKCASLGEGLVPD
;
A
#
# COMPACT_ATOMS: atom_id res chain seq x y z
N MET A 1 54.36 -31.15 11.53
CA MET A 1 52.93 -30.91 11.22
C MET A 1 52.13 -32.06 11.83
N GLU A 2 52.35 -32.36 13.12
CA GLU A 2 51.72 -31.75 14.31
C GLU A 2 50.19 -31.86 14.32
N ARG A 3 49.75 -32.85 15.12
CA ARG A 3 48.62 -32.86 16.06
C ARG A 3 47.23 -33.32 15.58
N PHE A 4 46.58 -34.04 16.51
CA PHE A 4 45.17 -34.46 16.58
C PHE A 4 44.81 -35.71 15.77
N ASP A 5 44.26 -36.81 16.30
CA ASP A 5 43.39 -36.97 17.46
C ASP A 5 43.59 -38.34 18.11
N ALA A 6 43.71 -38.32 19.44
CA ALA A 6 43.68 -39.50 20.28
C ALA A 6 42.38 -39.51 21.11
N MET A 7 41.89 -40.73 21.30
CA MET A 7 41.00 -41.19 22.38
C MET A 7 39.49 -41.22 22.14
N ARG A 8 39.07 -42.46 21.96
CA ARG A 8 37.73 -43.03 22.04
C ARG A 8 37.34 -43.27 23.51
N ALA A 9 36.02 -43.31 23.74
CA ALA A 9 35.27 -43.74 24.94
C ALA A 9 35.05 -42.62 25.98
N ILE A 10 33.83 -42.36 26.47
CA ILE A 10 32.92 -43.28 27.17
C ILE A 10 31.45 -42.79 27.05
N ARG A 11 30.51 -43.75 26.93
CA ARG A 11 29.03 -43.59 27.02
C ARG A 11 28.59 -43.18 28.44
N GLN A 12 27.52 -42.37 28.56
CA GLN A 12 26.30 -42.61 29.39
C GLN A 12 25.29 -41.43 29.18
N PRO A 13 23.99 -41.59 29.55
CA PRO A 13 22.84 -40.99 28.86
C PRO A 13 22.11 -39.86 29.63
N ILE A 14 21.06 -39.36 28.99
CA ILE A 14 20.08 -38.31 29.34
C ILE A 14 19.36 -38.60 30.67
N ASP A 15 19.21 -37.57 31.53
CA ASP A 15 18.01 -37.38 32.37
C ASP A 15 17.99 -35.97 33.01
N ILE A 16 17.15 -35.05 32.51
CA ILE A 16 16.67 -33.89 33.28
C ILE A 16 15.18 -33.66 32.92
N PRO A 17 14.26 -33.48 33.89
CA PRO A 17 12.82 -33.66 33.70
C PRO A 17 12.16 -32.48 32.94
N LEU A 18 11.15 -32.79 32.11
CA LEU A 18 10.19 -31.83 31.58
C LEU A 18 9.25 -31.34 32.70
N ALA A 19 9.67 -30.36 33.50
CA ALA A 19 8.74 -29.69 34.41
C ALA A 19 9.01 -28.20 34.68
N ASP A 20 10.17 -27.64 34.33
CA ASP A 20 10.58 -26.32 34.86
C ASP A 20 10.97 -25.28 33.79
N MET A 21 10.30 -25.29 32.64
CA MET A 21 10.57 -24.31 31.57
C MET A 21 9.59 -23.13 31.55
N ASN A 22 8.58 -23.11 32.42
CA ASN A 22 7.53 -22.07 32.38
C ASN A 22 7.73 -20.90 33.36
N GLU A 23 8.81 -20.87 34.15
CA GLU A 23 9.08 -19.79 35.12
C GLU A 23 10.29 -18.91 34.77
N ARG A 24 10.90 -19.08 33.59
CA ARG A 24 12.03 -18.23 33.14
C ARG A 24 11.73 -17.37 31.91
N LEU A 25 10.47 -17.28 31.49
CA LEU A 25 10.01 -16.43 30.37
C LEU A 25 9.65 -14.99 30.78
N THR A 26 9.85 -14.60 32.04
CA THR A 26 9.55 -13.24 32.55
C THR A 26 10.80 -12.39 32.76
N ALA A 27 11.78 -12.49 31.87
CA ALA A 27 12.88 -11.53 31.79
C ALA A 27 13.38 -11.45 30.33
N GLY A 28 12.74 -10.57 29.56
CA GLY A 28 13.04 -10.37 28.14
C GLY A 28 12.60 -8.99 27.68
N ASP A 29 13.26 -7.96 28.20
CA ASP A 29 13.26 -6.63 27.58
C ASP A 29 13.92 -6.73 26.20
N GLY A 30 13.21 -6.26 25.16
CA GLY A 30 13.77 -6.06 23.83
C GLY A 30 13.18 -6.93 22.72
N MET A 31 11.86 -6.92 22.52
CA MET A 31 11.27 -7.38 21.25
C MET A 31 10.65 -6.17 20.53
N THR A 32 11.30 -5.79 19.45
CA THR A 32 10.83 -4.88 18.40
C THR A 32 9.36 -5.15 18.09
N HIS A 33 8.46 -4.25 18.46
CA HIS A 33 7.09 -4.26 17.94
C HIS A 33 7.11 -3.84 16.47
N ALA A 34 7.52 -4.75 15.59
CA ALA A 34 7.05 -4.74 14.22
C ALA A 34 5.53 -4.95 14.29
N SER A 35 4.77 -3.85 14.37
CA SER A 35 3.32 -3.87 14.31
C SER A 35 2.93 -4.68 13.08
N ALA A 36 2.41 -5.90 13.27
CA ALA A 36 1.92 -6.72 12.18
C ALA A 36 0.86 -5.90 11.41
N ARG A 37 1.16 -5.52 10.17
CA ARG A 37 0.14 -4.92 9.30
C ARG A 37 -0.98 -5.94 9.17
N ALA A 38 -2.21 -5.52 9.46
CA ALA A 38 -3.38 -6.35 9.20
C ALA A 38 -3.40 -6.71 7.71
N ALA A 39 -3.72 -7.97 7.41
CA ALA A 39 -3.93 -8.41 6.03
C ALA A 39 -5.08 -7.61 5.39
N LEU A 40 -4.98 -7.35 4.09
CA LEU A 40 -6.01 -6.68 3.30
C LEU A 40 -6.57 -7.65 2.25
N ASP A 41 -7.86 -7.56 2.00
CA ASP A 41 -8.51 -8.18 0.84
C ASP A 41 -8.33 -7.27 -0.37
N ILE A 42 -8.14 -7.86 -1.55
CA ILE A 42 -7.82 -7.13 -2.78
C ILE A 42 -8.93 -7.29 -3.82
N VAL A 43 -9.48 -6.17 -4.28
CA VAL A 43 -10.26 -6.10 -5.53
C VAL A 43 -9.34 -5.59 -6.62
N TYR A 44 -9.32 -6.23 -7.78
CA TYR A 44 -8.41 -5.87 -8.85
C TYR A 44 -9.10 -5.66 -10.21
N ILE A 45 -8.49 -4.82 -11.04
CA ILE A 45 -8.83 -4.60 -12.44
C ILE A 45 -7.54 -4.78 -13.24
N GLU A 46 -7.54 -5.70 -14.19
CA GLU A 46 -6.38 -6.01 -15.04
C GLU A 46 -6.70 -5.73 -16.50
N GLY A 47 -5.70 -5.22 -17.22
CA GLY A 47 -5.76 -4.99 -18.66
C GLY A 47 -6.69 -3.84 -19.06
N PHE A 48 -7.02 -2.92 -18.15
CA PHE A 48 -7.83 -1.77 -18.52
C PHE A 48 -7.09 -0.94 -19.56
N THR A 49 -7.72 -0.74 -20.72
CA THR A 49 -7.18 0.08 -21.80
C THR A 49 -8.03 1.33 -21.94
N GLY A 50 -7.38 2.48 -21.84
CA GLY A 50 -8.00 3.79 -22.02
C GLY A 50 -7.25 4.62 -23.06
N GLN A 51 -7.89 5.68 -23.54
CA GLN A 51 -7.30 6.64 -24.47
C GLN A 51 -7.15 7.97 -23.74
N THR A 52 -5.96 8.56 -23.79
CA THR A 52 -5.73 9.90 -23.24
C THR A 52 -4.59 10.63 -23.96
N VAL A 53 -4.57 11.96 -23.83
CA VAL A 53 -3.45 12.79 -24.24
C VAL A 53 -2.45 12.87 -23.07
N ILE A 54 -1.30 12.22 -23.22
CA ILE A 54 -0.24 12.19 -22.20
C ILE A 54 1.14 12.13 -22.84
N GLY A 55 2.06 12.91 -22.29
CA GLY A 55 3.41 13.12 -22.83
C GLY A 55 3.82 14.60 -22.82
N ILE A 56 5.14 14.81 -22.97
CA ILE A 56 5.76 16.14 -23.08
C ILE A 56 6.19 16.46 -24.52
N ASP A 57 6.23 15.47 -25.40
CA ASP A 57 6.66 15.63 -26.79
C ASP A 57 5.60 16.41 -27.58
N ALA A 58 6.00 17.48 -28.29
CA ALA A 58 5.08 18.39 -28.99
C ALA A 58 4.05 17.69 -29.91
N PRO A 59 4.37 16.59 -30.64
CA PRO A 59 3.38 15.85 -31.43
C PRO A 59 2.34 15.08 -30.60
N GLU A 60 2.67 14.76 -29.34
CA GLU A 60 1.84 13.95 -28.45
C GLU A 60 0.73 14.77 -27.78
N LEU A 61 0.82 16.11 -27.79
CA LEU A 61 -0.08 17.02 -27.08
C LEU A 61 -1.46 17.18 -27.73
N HIS A 62 -1.68 16.61 -28.93
CA HIS A 62 -2.93 16.77 -29.69
C HIS A 62 -3.59 15.46 -30.10
N THR A 63 -2.96 14.32 -29.81
CA THR A 63 -3.46 13.00 -30.20
C THR A 63 -3.65 12.11 -28.98
N THR A 64 -4.84 11.52 -28.86
CA THR A 64 -5.12 10.51 -27.84
C THR A 64 -4.32 9.25 -28.13
N GLN A 65 -3.70 8.71 -27.10
CA GLN A 65 -2.86 7.52 -27.17
C GLN A 65 -3.37 6.48 -26.16
N PRO A 66 -3.18 5.17 -26.48
CA PRO A 66 -3.54 4.12 -25.55
C PRO A 66 -2.68 4.20 -24.31
N VAL A 67 -3.31 4.04 -23.16
CA VAL A 67 -2.65 3.71 -21.89
C VAL A 67 -3.23 2.41 -21.36
N ARG A 68 -2.37 1.57 -20.80
CA ARG A 68 -2.76 0.33 -20.13
C ARG A 68 -2.59 0.50 -18.63
N LEU A 69 -3.62 0.15 -17.88
CA LEU A 69 -3.69 0.29 -16.45
C LEU A 69 -4.10 -1.03 -15.80
N ASP A 70 -3.37 -1.40 -14.76
CA ASP A 70 -3.75 -2.44 -13.82
C ASP A 70 -3.86 -1.82 -12.43
N LEU A 71 -4.90 -2.21 -11.70
CA LEU A 71 -5.26 -1.63 -10.42
C LEU A 71 -5.52 -2.74 -9.41
N ALA A 72 -4.89 -2.62 -8.23
CA ALA A 72 -5.23 -3.44 -7.07
C ALA A 72 -5.66 -2.52 -5.93
N ILE A 73 -6.84 -2.75 -5.38
CA ILE A 73 -7.49 -1.94 -4.36
C ILE A 73 -7.60 -2.79 -3.10
N GLY A 74 -6.83 -2.41 -2.08
CA GLY A 74 -6.80 -3.09 -0.79
C GLY A 74 -7.79 -2.49 0.19
N VAL A 75 -8.61 -3.35 0.78
CA VAL A 75 -9.56 -3.01 1.85
C VAL A 75 -9.36 -3.97 3.03
N PRO A 76 -9.65 -3.56 4.28
CA PRO A 76 -9.42 -4.43 5.44
C PRO A 76 -10.19 -5.75 5.41
N ARG A 77 -11.40 -5.73 4.85
CA ARG A 77 -12.24 -6.91 4.65
C ARG A 77 -13.30 -6.64 3.60
N LEU A 78 -13.52 -7.58 2.69
CA LEU A 78 -14.66 -7.57 1.76
C LEU A 78 -15.88 -8.18 2.44
N ARG A 79 -16.77 -7.33 2.95
CA ARG A 79 -18.02 -7.77 3.60
C ARG A 79 -18.95 -8.51 2.63
N ALA A 80 -18.85 -8.22 1.33
CA ALA A 80 -19.57 -8.95 0.30
C ALA A 80 -19.27 -10.47 0.29
N CYS A 81 -18.12 -10.92 0.81
CA CYS A 81 -17.85 -12.35 1.00
C CYS A 81 -18.85 -13.02 1.95
N ASP A 82 -19.45 -12.25 2.87
CA ASP A 82 -20.46 -12.74 3.81
C ASP A 82 -21.88 -12.39 3.37
N THR A 83 -22.08 -11.22 2.72
CA THR A 83 -23.41 -10.65 2.48
C THR A 83 -23.92 -10.81 1.05
N ASP A 84 -23.05 -11.08 0.08
CA ASP A 84 -23.35 -11.14 -1.36
C ASP A 84 -24.05 -9.86 -1.89
N ARG A 85 -23.73 -8.69 -1.31
CA ARG A 85 -24.28 -7.39 -1.73
C ARG A 85 -23.22 -6.52 -2.37
N ILE A 86 -23.56 -5.91 -3.51
CA ILE A 86 -22.68 -4.97 -4.23
C ILE A 86 -22.30 -3.75 -3.37
N ALA A 87 -23.18 -3.32 -2.47
CA ALA A 87 -22.93 -2.19 -1.57
C ALA A 87 -21.86 -2.49 -0.49
N ASP A 88 -21.52 -3.77 -0.28
CA ASP A 88 -20.55 -4.23 0.72
C ASP A 88 -19.16 -4.55 0.10
N THR A 89 -18.92 -4.11 -1.14
CA THR A 89 -17.65 -4.24 -1.87
C THR A 89 -17.29 -2.96 -2.62
N VAL A 90 -16.09 -2.93 -3.20
CA VAL A 90 -15.69 -1.89 -4.16
C VAL A 90 -16.40 -2.15 -5.49
N ASP A 91 -17.25 -1.20 -5.92
CA ASP A 91 -17.93 -1.27 -7.21
C ASP A 91 -16.94 -0.99 -8.36
N TYR A 92 -16.45 -2.06 -8.98
CA TYR A 92 -15.53 -1.98 -10.12
C TYR A 92 -16.16 -1.32 -11.36
N SER A 93 -17.49 -1.32 -11.51
CA SER A 93 -18.19 -0.63 -12.60
C SER A 93 -18.11 0.89 -12.41
N ALA A 94 -18.32 1.35 -11.18
CA ALA A 94 -18.13 2.74 -10.79
C ALA A 94 -16.66 3.15 -10.92
N VAL A 95 -15.71 2.30 -10.49
CA VAL A 95 -14.26 2.54 -10.68
C VAL A 95 -13.93 2.69 -12.16
N ARG A 96 -14.37 1.77 -13.01
CA ARG A 96 -14.14 1.82 -14.47
C ARG A 96 -14.65 3.13 -15.07
N THR A 97 -15.85 3.55 -14.68
CA THR A 97 -16.46 4.80 -15.16
C THR A 97 -15.63 6.00 -14.73
N ALA A 98 -15.23 6.06 -13.46
CA ALA A 98 -14.41 7.14 -12.93
C ALA A 98 -13.02 7.19 -13.59
N LEU A 99 -12.41 6.05 -13.89
CA LEU A 99 -11.15 5.98 -14.64
C LEU A 99 -11.28 6.55 -16.06
N HIS A 100 -12.33 6.18 -16.81
CA HIS A 100 -12.58 6.77 -18.13
C HIS A 100 -12.75 8.29 -18.05
N THR A 101 -13.52 8.78 -17.07
CA THR A 101 -13.69 10.22 -16.86
C THR A 101 -12.37 10.91 -16.53
N LEU A 102 -11.56 10.33 -15.64
CA LEU A 102 -10.26 10.89 -15.27
C LEU A 102 -9.33 10.94 -16.48
N LEU A 103 -9.24 9.85 -17.26
CA LEU A 103 -8.46 9.81 -18.50
C LEU A 103 -8.89 10.87 -19.52
N ALA A 104 -10.19 11.14 -19.63
CA ALA A 104 -10.68 12.15 -20.56
C ALA A 104 -10.46 13.61 -20.08
N THR A 105 -10.32 13.85 -18.77
CA THR A 105 -10.41 15.20 -18.19
C THR A 105 -9.14 15.70 -17.52
N HIS A 106 -8.19 14.82 -17.18
CA HIS A 106 -6.95 15.22 -16.51
C HIS A 106 -6.16 16.25 -17.32
N LYS A 107 -5.28 16.97 -16.62
CA LYS A 107 -4.42 18.03 -17.19
C LYS A 107 -2.93 17.78 -16.98
N VAL A 108 -2.57 16.59 -16.50
CA VAL A 108 -1.19 16.20 -16.27
C VAL A 108 -0.55 15.67 -17.55
N GLN A 109 0.76 15.84 -17.67
CA GLN A 109 1.55 15.44 -18.83
C GLN A 109 2.34 14.15 -18.60
N LEU A 110 2.49 13.72 -17.34
CA LEU A 110 3.36 12.62 -16.93
C LEU A 110 2.55 11.43 -16.41
N LEU A 111 3.02 10.21 -16.68
CA LEU A 111 2.41 8.97 -16.19
C LEU A 111 2.43 8.91 -14.67
N GLU A 112 3.49 9.42 -14.04
CA GLU A 112 3.67 9.52 -12.59
C GLU A 112 2.54 10.32 -11.96
N ALA A 113 2.26 11.50 -12.51
CA ALA A 113 1.24 12.41 -11.99
C ALA A 113 -0.17 11.86 -12.24
N LEU A 114 -0.39 11.18 -13.37
CA LEU A 114 -1.67 10.52 -13.65
C LEU A 114 -1.90 9.33 -12.71
N ALA A 115 -0.89 8.49 -12.51
CA ALA A 115 -0.95 7.37 -11.57
C ALA A 115 -1.24 7.86 -10.14
N GLU A 116 -0.61 8.96 -9.73
CA GLU A 116 -0.89 9.60 -8.43
C GLU A 116 -2.35 10.05 -8.31
N GLN A 117 -2.92 10.69 -9.35
CA GLN A 117 -4.33 11.09 -9.33
C GLN A 117 -5.27 9.88 -9.25
N ILE A 118 -4.96 8.78 -9.95
CA ILE A 118 -5.71 7.53 -9.85
C ILE A 118 -5.66 6.98 -8.42
N ALA A 119 -4.47 6.93 -7.81
CA ALA A 119 -4.31 6.44 -6.44
C ALA A 119 -5.10 7.30 -5.44
N GLN A 120 -5.06 8.63 -5.60
CA GLN A 120 -5.83 9.57 -4.77
C GLN A 120 -7.34 9.38 -4.95
N LEU A 121 -7.80 9.16 -6.18
CA LEU A 121 -9.21 8.84 -6.46
C LEU A 121 -9.64 7.55 -5.75
N MET A 122 -8.82 6.50 -5.77
CA MET A 122 -9.15 5.24 -5.09
C MET A 122 -9.22 5.38 -3.57
N ILE A 123 -8.25 6.08 -2.97
CA ILE A 123 -8.21 6.29 -1.51
C ILE A 123 -9.32 7.25 -1.06
N GLY A 124 -9.54 8.33 -1.80
CA GLY A 124 -10.46 9.40 -1.44
C GLY A 124 -11.92 9.07 -1.70
N THR A 125 -12.23 8.53 -2.88
CA THR A 125 -13.62 8.29 -3.32
C THR A 125 -14.06 6.85 -3.09
N PHE A 126 -13.20 5.87 -3.37
CA PHE A 126 -13.55 4.45 -3.27
C PHE A 126 -13.17 3.81 -1.93
N GLY A 127 -12.67 4.60 -0.98
CA GLY A 127 -12.42 4.13 0.37
C GLY A 127 -11.23 3.18 0.52
N ALA A 128 -10.35 3.10 -0.47
CA ALA A 128 -9.20 2.20 -0.44
C ALA A 128 -8.29 2.50 0.77
N HIS A 129 -7.85 1.45 1.45
CA HIS A 129 -6.84 1.54 2.51
C HIS A 129 -5.44 1.45 1.92
N TRP A 130 -5.28 0.69 0.84
CA TRP A 130 -4.08 0.62 0.04
C TRP A 130 -4.46 0.51 -1.42
N VAL A 131 -3.62 1.00 -2.32
CA VAL A 131 -3.80 0.86 -3.75
C VAL A 131 -2.45 0.70 -4.43
N ARG A 132 -2.39 -0.23 -5.39
CA ARG A 132 -1.29 -0.34 -6.35
C ARG A 132 -1.81 0.02 -7.73
N VAL A 133 -1.14 0.97 -8.37
CA VAL A 133 -1.47 1.43 -9.72
C VAL A 133 -0.27 1.11 -10.61
N SER A 134 -0.48 0.26 -11.61
CA SER A 134 0.43 0.09 -12.74
C SER A 134 -0.16 0.87 -13.90
N LEU A 135 0.60 1.80 -14.47
CA LEU A 135 0.18 2.60 -15.62
C LEU A 135 1.30 2.61 -16.65
N SER A 136 0.97 2.22 -17.86
CA SER A 136 1.96 2.08 -18.94
C SER A 136 1.44 2.63 -20.27
N LYS A 137 2.38 3.11 -21.07
CA LYS A 137 2.21 3.51 -22.46
C LYS A 137 2.83 2.38 -23.32
N PRO A 138 2.01 1.55 -23.98
CA PRO A 138 2.51 0.52 -24.88
C PRO A 138 3.18 1.15 -26.10
N ALA A 139 4.16 0.45 -26.69
CA ALA A 139 4.80 0.83 -27.94
C ALA A 139 5.33 2.29 -27.99
N LYS A 140 5.86 2.81 -26.87
CA LYS A 140 6.55 4.12 -26.87
C LYS A 140 7.89 4.06 -27.61
N PHE A 141 8.55 2.91 -27.58
CA PHE A 141 9.78 2.62 -28.33
C PHE A 141 9.64 1.27 -29.04
N ASP A 142 10.29 1.12 -30.19
CA ASP A 142 10.13 -0.05 -31.07
C ASP A 142 10.75 -1.34 -30.51
N ASP A 143 11.63 -1.21 -29.50
CA ASP A 143 12.39 -2.29 -28.88
C ASP A 143 11.81 -2.78 -27.55
N VAL A 144 10.74 -2.16 -27.05
CA VAL A 144 10.08 -2.54 -25.79
C VAL A 144 8.56 -2.62 -25.93
N ALA A 145 7.95 -3.58 -25.24
CA ALA A 145 6.49 -3.75 -25.28
C ALA A 145 5.74 -2.55 -24.68
N ALA A 146 6.24 -2.00 -23.57
CA ALA A 146 5.65 -0.85 -22.90
C ALA A 146 6.65 -0.18 -21.96
N VAL A 147 6.40 1.09 -21.66
CA VAL A 147 7.06 1.84 -20.58
C VAL A 147 6.02 2.38 -19.63
N GLY A 148 6.31 2.43 -18.34
CA GLY A 148 5.30 2.80 -17.36
C GLY A 148 5.83 2.99 -15.96
N VAL A 149 4.90 3.27 -15.06
CA VAL A 149 5.13 3.48 -13.64
C VAL A 149 4.29 2.49 -12.85
N LEU A 150 4.84 2.01 -11.74
CA LEU A 150 4.11 1.24 -10.74
C LEU A 150 4.28 1.95 -9.41
N ILE A 151 3.16 2.35 -8.82
CA ILE A 151 3.15 3.04 -7.54
C ILE A 151 2.23 2.33 -6.55
N GLU A 152 2.58 2.46 -5.27
CA GLU A 152 1.71 2.06 -4.17
C GLU A 152 1.43 3.25 -3.27
N ARG A 153 0.18 3.36 -2.82
CA ARG A 153 -0.24 4.37 -1.85
C ARG A 153 -1.08 3.71 -0.78
N GLU A 154 -0.88 4.18 0.45
CA GLU A 154 -1.68 3.78 1.59
C GLU A 154 -2.42 5.00 2.13
N ARG A 155 -3.64 4.78 2.61
CA ARG A 155 -4.39 5.79 3.33
C ARG A 155 -3.60 6.16 4.58
N ARG A 156 -3.13 7.41 4.63
CA ARG A 156 -2.52 7.92 5.87
C ARG A 156 -3.56 7.84 6.97
N ARG A 157 -3.23 7.13 8.05
CA ARG A 157 -3.98 7.23 9.29
C ARG A 157 -3.85 8.69 9.72
N SER A 158 -4.95 9.43 9.69
CA SER A 158 -4.97 10.78 10.26
C SER A 158 -4.62 10.63 11.74
N ASP A 159 -3.41 11.02 12.14
CA ASP A 159 -3.03 11.08 13.53
C ASP A 159 -3.83 12.19 14.20
N THR A 160 -5.01 11.86 14.71
CA THR A 160 -5.81 12.70 15.62
C THR A 160 -5.15 12.78 17.00
N ARG A 161 -3.83 13.05 17.06
CA ARG A 161 -3.07 13.07 18.32
C ARG A 161 -2.27 14.33 18.57
N SER A 162 -2.52 15.43 17.85
CA SER A 162 -1.76 16.66 18.10
C SER A 162 -2.53 17.99 18.07
N ILE A 163 -3.88 17.98 18.04
CA ILE A 163 -4.65 19.24 18.11
C ILE A 163 -4.87 19.70 19.56
N TRP A 164 -4.96 18.78 20.54
CA TRP A 164 -5.14 19.17 21.95
C TRP A 164 -3.83 19.58 22.68
N GLY A 165 -2.66 19.38 22.06
CA GLY A 165 -1.37 19.71 22.69
C GLY A 165 -0.93 21.17 22.60
N LYS A 166 -1.70 22.04 21.91
CA LYS A 166 -1.37 23.48 21.72
C LYS A 166 -2.29 24.46 22.46
N CYS A 167 -3.19 23.98 23.32
CA CYS A 167 -4.06 24.84 24.14
C CYS A 167 -3.65 24.90 25.61
N ALA A 168 -2.34 24.83 25.90
CA ALA A 168 -1.79 25.09 27.24
C ALA A 168 -0.88 26.32 27.22
N SER A 169 -1.39 27.45 26.73
CA SER A 169 -0.78 28.77 26.93
C SER A 169 -1.80 29.88 26.70
N LEU A 170 -2.84 29.93 27.53
CA LEU A 170 -3.49 31.19 27.83
C LEU A 170 -3.21 31.46 29.30
N GLY A 171 -2.14 32.21 29.52
CA GLY A 171 -1.78 32.73 30.82
C GLY A 171 -2.92 33.59 31.36
N GLU A 172 -3.23 33.33 32.62
CA GLU A 172 -3.78 34.29 33.58
C GLU A 172 -3.25 35.70 33.30
N GLY A 173 -4.14 36.57 32.82
CA GLY A 173 -3.89 37.98 32.59
C GLY A 173 -5.04 38.79 33.19
N LEU A 174 -4.93 39.06 34.48
CA LEU A 174 -5.65 40.13 35.17
C LEU A 174 -5.43 41.47 34.43
N VAL A 175 -6.52 42.20 34.12
CA VAL A 175 -6.50 43.65 33.94
C VAL A 175 -7.81 44.22 34.54
N PRO A 176 -7.75 45.31 35.33
CA PRO A 176 -8.83 45.76 36.20
C PRO A 176 -9.76 46.79 35.54
N ASP A 177 -10.94 46.98 36.14
CA ASP A 177 -11.62 48.27 36.34
C ASP A 177 -12.25 48.29 37.74
#